data_AF-A0A7Y2E8W0-F1
#
_entry.id   AF-A0A7Y2E8W0-F1
#
_cell.length_a   1.000
_cell.length_b   1.000
_cell.length_c   1.000
_cell.angle_alpha   90.00
_cell.angle_beta   90.00
_cell.angle_gamma   90.00
#
_symmetry.space_group_name_H-M   'P 1'
#
loop_
_entity.id
_entity.type
_entity.pdbx_description
1 polymer ?
#
loop_
_entity_poly.entity_id
_entity_poly.type
_entity_poly.pdbx_seq_one_letter_code
_entity_poly.pdbx_strand_id
1 'polypeptide(L)'
;MMRRGFLFPLLMGMTLLFVPLAQADKQFESPHVHPIELSPDGTKLFAVNTPDHRLTVYDMTSGSPVLLTEIQVGMEPSTVRARSNTEVWVVNHISDSISIIDLNTMSVVKTLLVGDEPTDVVFAGSPEKAFVCMSQLDLIRVYDTTNLAAAPVDIPLDACDPFALSLSPAGDKLYVASLDSQNNTTIVPEATVDSTLGLPPPSPPMDTTLAAAPMVGLIVRHDGTNWLDELNRSWDQYITYELYD
;
A
#
# COMPACT_ATOMS: atom_id res chain seq x y z
N MET A 1 -77.50 40.44 -22.90
CA MET A 1 -77.32 39.57 -21.72
C MET A 1 -76.10 38.68 -21.98
N MET A 2 -74.90 39.20 -21.69
CA MET A 2 -73.60 38.58 -22.03
C MET A 2 -73.22 37.53 -20.99
N ARG A 3 -72.92 36.31 -21.44
CA ARG A 3 -72.34 35.23 -20.63
C ARG A 3 -70.89 35.54 -20.31
N ARG A 4 -70.52 35.61 -19.03
CA ARG A 4 -69.13 35.70 -18.56
C ARG A 4 -68.49 34.31 -18.61
N GLY A 5 -67.46 34.16 -19.43
CA GLY A 5 -66.58 32.99 -19.42
C GLY A 5 -65.59 33.08 -18.27
N PHE A 6 -65.46 32.00 -17.49
CA PHE A 6 -64.41 31.83 -16.49
C PHE A 6 -63.20 31.16 -17.16
N LEU A 7 -62.05 31.82 -17.15
CA LEU A 7 -60.75 31.21 -17.44
C LEU A 7 -60.25 30.49 -16.18
N PHE A 8 -59.97 29.19 -16.29
CA PHE A 8 -59.16 28.44 -15.32
C PHE A 8 -57.68 28.57 -15.71
N PRO A 9 -56.76 28.99 -14.82
CA PRO A 9 -55.34 28.88 -15.12
C PRO A 9 -54.88 27.44 -14.88
N LEU A 10 -54.20 26.88 -15.88
CA LEU A 10 -53.51 25.60 -15.82
C LEU A 10 -52.21 25.79 -15.00
N LEU A 11 -52.14 25.23 -13.80
CA LEU A 11 -50.93 25.25 -12.99
C LEU A 11 -50.02 24.09 -13.45
N MET A 12 -48.95 24.42 -14.17
CA MET A 12 -47.95 23.45 -14.62
C MET A 12 -47.01 23.13 -13.45
N GLY A 13 -47.17 21.95 -12.84
CA GLY A 13 -46.33 21.48 -11.74
C GLY A 13 -44.92 21.16 -12.23
N MET A 14 -43.93 21.93 -11.81
CA MET A 14 -42.52 21.66 -12.05
C MET A 14 -42.01 20.68 -10.99
N THR A 15 -41.81 19.41 -11.35
CA THR A 15 -41.21 18.42 -10.46
C THR A 15 -39.70 18.68 -10.36
N LEU A 16 -39.24 19.17 -9.22
CA LEU A 16 -37.82 19.25 -8.90
C LEU A 16 -37.30 17.82 -8.65
N LEU A 17 -36.46 17.31 -9.55
CA LEU A 17 -35.65 16.13 -9.32
C LEU A 17 -34.58 16.49 -8.28
N PHE A 18 -34.75 16.02 -7.06
CA PHE A 18 -33.72 16.06 -6.04
C PHE A 18 -32.74 14.92 -6.37
N VAL A 19 -31.59 15.25 -6.96
CA VAL A 19 -30.46 14.33 -7.01
C VAL A 19 -29.72 14.51 -5.69
N PRO A 20 -29.77 13.57 -4.74
CA PRO A 20 -28.93 13.67 -3.57
C PRO A 20 -27.48 13.69 -4.06
N LEU A 21 -26.70 14.67 -3.60
CA LEU A 21 -25.26 14.59 -3.71
C LEU A 21 -24.85 13.27 -3.04
N ALA A 22 -24.28 12.34 -3.81
CA ALA A 22 -23.64 11.17 -3.24
C ALA A 22 -22.60 11.69 -2.25
N GLN A 23 -22.86 11.47 -0.97
CA GLN A 23 -21.83 11.65 0.04
C GLN A 23 -20.75 10.65 -0.35
N ALA A 24 -19.55 11.12 -0.65
CA ALA A 24 -18.42 10.23 -0.79
C ALA A 24 -18.26 9.55 0.57
N ASP A 25 -18.72 8.31 0.69
CA ASP A 25 -18.41 7.50 1.85
C ASP A 25 -16.89 7.48 1.93
N LYS A 26 -16.34 7.99 3.04
CA LYS A 26 -14.93 7.80 3.34
C LYS A 26 -14.78 6.31 3.57
N GLN A 27 -14.39 5.60 2.53
CA GLN A 27 -14.13 4.18 2.59
C GLN A 27 -12.82 4.01 3.35
N PHE A 28 -12.91 3.64 4.62
CA PHE A 28 -11.76 3.27 5.45
C PHE A 28 -11.40 1.83 5.11
N GLU A 29 -10.76 1.62 3.97
CA GLU A 29 -10.20 0.32 3.59
C GLU A 29 -8.70 0.31 3.86
N SER A 30 -8.20 -0.81 4.37
CA SER A 30 -6.76 -1.08 4.41
C SER A 30 -6.16 -0.97 2.99
N PRO A 31 -4.97 -0.36 2.84
CA PRO A 31 -4.34 -0.23 1.53
C PRO A 31 -4.00 -1.61 0.96
N HIS A 32 -4.28 -1.80 -0.33
CA HIS A 32 -3.81 -2.99 -1.04
C HIS A 32 -2.31 -2.91 -1.27
N VAL A 33 -1.62 -4.00 -0.99
CA VAL A 33 -0.19 -4.11 -1.30
C VAL A 33 -0.03 -5.00 -2.53
N HIS A 34 -0.50 -6.23 -2.44
CA HIS A 34 -0.49 -7.19 -3.54
C HIS A 34 -1.83 -7.92 -3.65
N PRO A 35 -2.87 -7.23 -4.17
CA PRO A 35 -4.24 -7.71 -4.09
C PRO A 35 -4.58 -8.79 -5.12
N ILE A 36 -3.69 -9.02 -6.09
CA ILE A 36 -3.88 -9.96 -7.19
C ILE A 36 -2.58 -10.74 -7.45
N GLU A 37 -2.68 -12.04 -7.67
CA GLU A 37 -1.52 -12.92 -7.87
C GLU A 37 -1.86 -14.08 -8.81
N LEU A 38 -0.89 -14.53 -9.61
CA LEU A 38 -1.05 -15.74 -10.42
C LEU A 38 -0.47 -16.94 -9.66
N SER A 39 -1.01 -18.14 -9.91
CA SER A 39 -0.28 -19.36 -9.54
C SER A 39 1.04 -19.45 -10.31
N PRO A 40 2.08 -20.10 -9.78
CA PRO A 40 3.37 -20.24 -10.47
C PRO A 40 3.28 -20.88 -11.87
N ASP A 41 2.31 -21.77 -12.08
CA ASP A 41 2.02 -22.35 -13.40
C ASP A 41 1.14 -21.48 -14.32
N GLY A 42 0.67 -20.33 -13.83
CA GLY A 42 -0.18 -19.39 -14.56
C GLY A 42 -1.61 -19.87 -14.80
N THR A 43 -2.03 -21.00 -14.23
CA THR A 43 -3.35 -21.60 -14.48
C THR A 43 -4.47 -21.01 -13.62
N LYS A 44 -4.13 -20.32 -12.52
CA LYS A 44 -5.08 -19.67 -11.62
C LYS A 44 -4.70 -18.21 -11.38
N LEU A 45 -5.72 -17.39 -11.18
CA LEU A 45 -5.60 -16.00 -10.77
C LEU A 45 -6.36 -15.81 -9.46
N PHE A 46 -5.72 -15.18 -8.48
CA PHE A 46 -6.24 -14.94 -7.15
C PHE A 46 -6.45 -13.45 -6.96
N ALA A 47 -7.58 -13.04 -6.38
CA ALA A 47 -7.86 -11.64 -6.06
C ALA A 47 -8.50 -11.52 -4.67
N VAL A 48 -7.97 -10.63 -3.83
CA VAL A 48 -8.59 -10.34 -2.52
C VAL A 48 -9.69 -9.30 -2.67
N ASN A 49 -10.80 -9.52 -1.97
CA ASN A 49 -11.90 -8.56 -1.84
C ASN A 49 -11.96 -8.10 -0.39
N THR A 50 -11.33 -6.95 -0.12
CA THR A 50 -11.16 -6.40 1.23
C THR A 50 -12.49 -6.22 1.98
N PRO A 51 -13.55 -5.62 1.40
CA PRO A 51 -14.80 -5.40 2.13
C PRO A 51 -15.62 -6.68 2.37
N ASP A 52 -15.44 -7.71 1.54
CA ASP A 52 -16.19 -8.98 1.64
C ASP A 52 -15.45 -10.04 2.48
N HIS A 53 -14.19 -9.76 2.88
CA HIS A 53 -13.33 -10.70 3.59
C HIS A 53 -13.15 -12.01 2.81
N ARG A 54 -12.91 -11.91 1.50
CA ARG A 54 -12.80 -13.07 0.60
C ARG A 54 -11.56 -13.06 -0.26
N LEU A 55 -11.12 -14.26 -0.62
CA LEU A 55 -10.30 -14.52 -1.79
C LEU A 55 -11.17 -15.09 -2.92
N THR A 56 -11.14 -14.44 -4.08
CA THR A 56 -11.74 -14.98 -5.31
C THR A 56 -10.67 -15.68 -6.14
N VAL A 57 -11.01 -16.87 -6.64
CA VAL A 57 -10.13 -17.71 -7.45
C VAL A 57 -10.71 -17.87 -8.85
N TYR A 58 -9.91 -17.58 -9.88
CA TYR A 58 -10.28 -17.74 -11.29
C TYR A 58 -9.39 -18.80 -11.96
N ASP A 59 -9.94 -19.48 -12.96
CA ASP A 59 -9.23 -20.30 -13.93
C ASP A 59 -8.77 -19.44 -15.11
N MET A 60 -7.51 -19.61 -15.52
CA MET A 60 -6.87 -18.85 -16.59
C MET A 60 -6.57 -19.69 -17.85
N THR A 61 -7.00 -20.96 -17.90
CA THR A 61 -6.66 -21.88 -18.99
C THR A 61 -7.38 -21.57 -20.30
N SER A 62 -8.51 -20.86 -20.24
CA SER A 62 -9.36 -20.57 -21.40
C SER A 62 -9.05 -19.23 -22.10
N GLY A 63 -8.01 -18.51 -21.67
CA GLY A 63 -7.61 -17.20 -22.20
C GLY A 63 -8.36 -16.01 -21.61
N SER A 64 -9.46 -16.25 -20.88
CA SER A 64 -10.15 -15.27 -20.04
C SER A 64 -10.33 -15.84 -18.62
N PRO A 65 -10.31 -15.00 -17.56
CA PRO A 65 -10.58 -15.46 -16.20
C PRO A 65 -12.00 -16.04 -16.07
N VAL A 66 -12.11 -17.28 -15.62
CA VAL A 66 -13.40 -17.93 -15.30
C VAL A 66 -13.48 -18.15 -13.79
N LEU A 67 -14.51 -17.62 -13.13
CA LEU A 67 -14.67 -17.78 -11.68
C LEU A 67 -14.73 -19.27 -11.31
N LEU A 68 -13.83 -19.71 -10.43
CA LEU A 68 -13.84 -21.05 -9.85
C LEU A 68 -14.60 -21.08 -8.53
N THR A 69 -14.21 -20.20 -7.60
CA THR A 69 -14.78 -20.17 -6.25
C THR A 69 -14.43 -18.86 -5.52
N GLU A 70 -15.10 -18.64 -4.40
CA GLU A 70 -14.77 -17.61 -3.43
C GLU A 70 -14.57 -18.26 -2.06
N ILE A 71 -13.50 -17.86 -1.36
CA ILE A 71 -13.06 -18.46 -0.10
C ILE A 71 -13.11 -17.38 0.97
N GLN A 72 -13.83 -17.61 2.06
CA GLN A 72 -13.84 -16.71 3.21
C GLN A 72 -12.45 -16.72 3.88
N VAL A 73 -11.92 -15.53 4.16
CA VAL A 73 -10.65 -15.32 4.85
C VAL A 73 -10.85 -14.40 6.07
N GLY A 74 -9.77 -13.82 6.60
CA GLY A 74 -9.83 -12.90 7.73
C GLY A 74 -10.33 -11.52 7.32
N MET A 75 -10.36 -10.58 8.27
CA MET A 75 -10.85 -9.23 8.05
C MET A 75 -9.84 -8.39 7.27
N GLU A 76 -10.35 -7.58 6.35
CA GLU A 76 -9.60 -6.72 5.44
C GLU A 76 -8.37 -7.39 4.80
N PRO A 77 -8.57 -8.42 3.95
CA PRO A 77 -7.48 -9.00 3.18
C PRO A 77 -6.88 -7.96 2.24
N SER A 78 -5.56 -7.77 2.31
CA SER A 78 -4.81 -6.74 1.56
C SER A 78 -3.81 -7.32 0.57
N THR A 79 -3.37 -8.56 0.82
CA THR A 79 -2.35 -9.25 0.02
C THR A 79 -2.72 -10.71 -0.19
N VAL A 80 -2.49 -11.22 -1.40
CA VAL A 80 -2.49 -12.64 -1.74
C VAL A 80 -1.18 -13.05 -2.39
N ARG A 81 -0.63 -14.20 -1.96
CA ARG A 81 0.66 -14.72 -2.42
C ARG A 81 0.61 -16.21 -2.65
N ALA A 82 0.90 -16.64 -3.87
CA ALA A 82 1.05 -18.04 -4.19
C ALA A 82 2.42 -18.54 -3.72
N ARG A 83 2.43 -19.44 -2.74
CA ARG A 83 3.65 -20.12 -2.31
C ARG A 83 4.03 -21.22 -3.29
N SER A 84 3.03 -21.91 -3.81
CA SER A 84 3.17 -22.99 -4.79
C SER A 84 1.91 -23.10 -5.64
N ASN A 85 1.86 -24.06 -6.57
CA ASN A 85 0.64 -24.36 -7.33
C ASN A 85 -0.48 -24.97 -6.46
N THR A 86 -0.20 -25.30 -5.19
CA THR A 86 -1.16 -25.93 -4.28
C THR A 86 -1.43 -25.14 -3.02
N GLU A 87 -0.69 -24.06 -2.74
CA GLU A 87 -0.82 -23.28 -1.50
C GLU A 87 -0.72 -21.78 -1.75
N VAL A 88 -1.65 -21.03 -1.17
CA VAL A 88 -1.72 -19.56 -1.21
C VAL A 88 -1.86 -19.02 0.20
N TRP A 89 -1.20 -17.92 0.49
CA TRP A 89 -1.34 -17.18 1.76
C TRP A 89 -2.03 -15.85 1.49
N VAL A 90 -3.02 -15.53 2.31
CA VAL A 90 -3.74 -14.25 2.27
C VAL A 90 -3.48 -13.52 3.57
N VAL A 91 -2.91 -12.32 3.47
CA VAL A 91 -2.65 -11.45 4.61
C VAL A 91 -3.91 -10.65 4.92
N ASN A 92 -4.39 -10.74 6.16
CA ASN A 92 -5.61 -10.10 6.64
C ASN A 92 -5.24 -9.01 7.64
N HIS A 93 -5.23 -7.76 7.18
CA HIS A 93 -4.64 -6.62 7.89
C HIS A 93 -5.30 -6.38 9.26
N ILE A 94 -6.62 -6.21 9.29
CA ILE A 94 -7.36 -5.85 10.54
C ILE A 94 -7.57 -7.03 11.49
N SER A 95 -7.46 -8.26 11.00
CA SER A 95 -7.60 -9.44 11.87
C SER A 95 -6.27 -10.02 12.33
N ASP A 96 -5.16 -9.32 12.12
CA ASP A 96 -3.83 -9.66 12.64
C ASP A 96 -3.37 -11.08 12.26
N SER A 97 -3.79 -11.53 11.06
CA SER A 97 -3.71 -12.93 10.69
C SER A 97 -3.37 -13.17 9.23
N ILE A 98 -2.88 -14.38 8.94
CA ILE A 98 -2.70 -14.91 7.60
C ILE A 98 -3.58 -16.15 7.43
N SER A 99 -4.39 -16.18 6.37
CA SER A 99 -5.15 -17.36 5.95
C SER A 99 -4.32 -18.18 4.97
N ILE A 100 -4.00 -19.42 5.32
CA ILE A 100 -3.31 -20.38 4.47
C ILE A 100 -4.35 -21.27 3.79
N ILE A 101 -4.34 -21.25 2.47
CA ILE A 101 -5.36 -21.88 1.61
C ILE A 101 -4.72 -23.02 0.83
N ASP A 102 -5.33 -24.20 0.91
CA ASP A 102 -5.02 -25.32 0.03
C ASP A 102 -5.85 -25.20 -1.26
N LEU A 103 -5.17 -25.20 -2.41
CA LEU A 103 -5.80 -25.03 -3.73
C LEU A 103 -6.37 -26.32 -4.31
N ASN A 104 -6.12 -27.48 -3.70
CA ASN A 104 -6.77 -28.74 -4.08
C ASN A 104 -8.16 -28.83 -3.46
N THR A 105 -8.30 -28.44 -2.19
CA THR A 105 -9.57 -28.41 -1.46
C THR A 105 -10.30 -27.08 -1.59
N MET A 106 -9.62 -26.04 -2.06
CA MET A 106 -10.13 -24.68 -2.19
C MET A 106 -10.70 -24.13 -0.87
N SER A 107 -9.95 -24.33 0.22
CA SER A 107 -10.38 -23.93 1.55
C SER A 107 -9.21 -23.46 2.40
N VAL A 108 -9.49 -22.59 3.38
CA VAL A 108 -8.53 -22.25 4.44
C VAL A 108 -8.24 -23.50 5.26
N VAL A 109 -6.97 -23.92 5.28
CA VAL A 109 -6.49 -25.07 6.07
C VAL A 109 -5.85 -24.64 7.38
N LYS A 110 -5.41 -23.38 7.47
CA LYS A 110 -4.86 -22.79 8.69
C LYS A 110 -5.06 -21.28 8.71
N THR A 111 -5.32 -20.73 9.89
CA THR A 111 -5.20 -19.30 10.16
C THR A 111 -4.03 -19.10 11.12
N LEU A 112 -3.05 -18.33 10.70
CA LEU A 112 -1.85 -18.01 11.48
C LEU A 112 -2.04 -16.62 12.09
N LEU A 113 -2.04 -16.53 13.42
CA LEU A 113 -1.99 -15.23 14.11
C LEU A 113 -0.56 -14.73 14.07
N VAL A 114 -0.34 -13.57 13.44
CA VAL A 114 1.00 -13.07 13.15
C VAL A 114 1.37 -11.83 13.96
N GLY A 115 0.40 -11.19 14.61
CA GLY A 115 0.58 -9.92 15.32
C GLY A 115 -0.10 -8.77 14.58
N ASP A 116 0.00 -7.59 15.18
CA ASP A 116 -0.74 -6.39 14.78
C ASP A 116 -0.36 -5.91 13.36
N GLU A 117 -1.37 -5.68 12.53
CA GLU A 117 -1.29 -5.11 11.18
C GLU A 117 -0.21 -5.75 10.25
N PRO A 118 -0.38 -7.01 9.83
CA PRO A 118 0.44 -7.57 8.77
C PRO A 118 0.03 -7.02 7.39
N THR A 119 0.99 -6.71 6.53
CA THR A 119 0.70 -6.04 5.24
C THR A 119 1.06 -6.89 4.01
N ASP A 120 2.14 -7.65 4.05
CA ASP A 120 2.64 -8.46 2.93
C ASP A 120 3.37 -9.71 3.41
N VAL A 121 3.55 -10.68 2.53
CA VAL A 121 4.35 -11.89 2.77
C VAL A 121 5.12 -12.28 1.50
N VAL A 122 6.34 -12.76 1.66
CA VAL A 122 7.10 -13.39 0.55
C VAL A 122 7.80 -14.66 1.01
N PHE A 123 8.03 -15.59 0.09
CA PHE A 123 8.66 -16.87 0.36
C PHE A 123 10.07 -16.90 -0.22
N ALA A 124 11.09 -17.13 0.62
CA ALA A 124 12.48 -17.08 0.18
C ALA A 124 13.40 -18.02 0.98
N GLY A 125 14.58 -18.30 0.42
CA GLY A 125 15.66 -19.05 1.07
C GLY A 125 15.63 -20.56 0.80
N SER A 126 16.67 -21.25 1.28
CA SER A 126 16.81 -22.71 1.24
C SER A 126 17.36 -23.19 2.60
N PRO A 127 16.53 -23.79 3.48
CA PRO A 127 15.10 -24.07 3.29
C PRO A 127 14.23 -22.81 3.17
N GLU A 128 13.10 -22.94 2.47
CA GLU A 128 12.15 -21.83 2.23
C GLU A 128 11.47 -21.38 3.53
N LYS A 129 11.47 -20.07 3.75
CA LYS A 129 10.82 -19.40 4.87
C LYS A 129 9.82 -18.36 4.37
N ALA A 130 8.81 -18.06 5.18
CA ALA A 130 7.88 -16.96 4.93
C ALA A 130 8.34 -15.72 5.70
N PHE A 131 8.56 -14.62 4.98
CA PHE A 131 8.91 -13.32 5.52
C PHE A 131 7.65 -12.46 5.50
N VAL A 132 7.13 -12.11 6.66
CA VAL A 132 5.89 -11.34 6.85
C VAL A 132 6.26 -9.92 7.26
N CYS A 133 5.70 -8.94 6.55
CA CYS A 133 5.85 -7.52 6.86
C CYS A 133 4.85 -7.15 7.96
N MET A 134 5.34 -6.54 9.05
CA MET A 134 4.52 -6.11 10.19
C MET A 134 4.63 -4.59 10.33
N SER A 135 3.62 -3.84 9.89
CA SER A 135 3.69 -2.37 9.84
C SER A 135 3.79 -1.76 11.24
N GLN A 136 2.88 -2.12 12.15
CA GLN A 136 2.86 -1.57 13.52
C GLN A 136 4.05 -1.98 14.39
N LEU A 137 4.75 -3.04 14.01
CA LEU A 137 5.87 -3.57 14.78
C LEU A 137 7.23 -3.17 14.20
N ASP A 138 7.26 -2.44 13.09
CA ASP A 138 8.49 -1.98 12.41
C ASP A 138 9.52 -3.12 12.22
N LEU A 139 9.03 -4.30 11.80
CA LEU A 139 9.86 -5.49 11.67
C LEU A 139 9.40 -6.42 10.55
N ILE A 140 10.31 -7.32 10.15
CA ILE A 140 9.99 -8.50 9.36
C ILE A 140 9.93 -9.72 10.28
N ARG A 141 8.80 -10.40 10.31
CA ARG A 141 8.59 -11.62 11.07
C ARG A 141 8.76 -12.85 10.17
N VAL A 142 9.66 -13.74 10.54
CA VAL A 142 10.07 -14.89 9.72
C VAL A 142 9.57 -16.21 10.30
N TYR A 143 8.81 -16.95 9.50
CA TYR A 143 8.26 -18.25 9.87
C TYR A 143 8.94 -19.42 9.13
N ASP A 144 9.17 -20.51 9.85
CA ASP A 144 9.46 -21.81 9.24
C ASP A 144 8.18 -22.39 8.65
N THR A 145 8.14 -22.48 7.32
CA THR A 145 6.96 -22.95 6.58
C THR A 145 6.66 -24.44 6.75
N THR A 146 7.61 -25.22 7.26
CA THR A 146 7.44 -26.64 7.57
C THR A 146 7.00 -26.88 9.01
N ASN A 147 7.18 -25.87 9.88
CA ASN A 147 6.80 -25.92 11.28
C ASN A 147 6.26 -24.57 11.76
N LEU A 148 5.07 -24.23 11.27
CA LEU A 148 4.33 -23.01 11.66
C LEU A 148 3.86 -22.99 13.13
N ALA A 149 4.27 -23.94 13.97
CA ALA A 149 4.05 -23.91 15.41
C ALA A 149 5.30 -23.49 16.20
N ALA A 150 6.47 -23.48 15.55
CA ALA A 150 7.68 -22.90 16.13
C ALA A 150 7.55 -21.38 16.30
N ALA A 151 8.28 -20.84 17.27
CA ALA A 151 8.36 -19.39 17.43
C ALA A 151 9.00 -18.76 16.16
N PRO A 152 8.45 -17.65 15.66
CA PRO A 152 9.05 -16.94 14.54
C PRO A 152 10.34 -16.23 14.96
N VAL A 153 11.11 -15.79 13.97
CA VAL A 153 12.28 -14.93 14.16
C VAL A 153 11.94 -13.53 13.70
N ASP A 154 12.17 -12.53 14.54
CA ASP A 154 11.92 -11.14 14.22
C ASP A 154 13.22 -10.46 13.75
N ILE A 155 13.12 -9.71 12.66
CA ILE A 155 14.19 -8.88 12.10
C ILE A 155 13.71 -7.42 12.22
N PRO A 156 14.19 -6.65 13.21
CA PRO A 156 13.81 -5.25 13.34
C PRO A 156 14.27 -4.45 12.13
N LEU A 157 13.48 -3.46 11.74
CA LEU A 157 13.81 -2.52 10.68
C LEU A 157 14.17 -1.16 11.30
N ASP A 158 15.08 -0.47 10.62
CA ASP A 158 15.43 0.93 10.90
C ASP A 158 14.57 1.84 10.02
N ALA A 159 13.24 1.66 10.12
CA ALA A 159 12.22 2.36 9.35
C ALA A 159 10.86 2.15 10.02
N CYS A 160 9.96 3.12 9.87
CA CYS A 160 8.60 3.02 10.38
C CYS A 160 7.60 2.68 9.27
N ASP A 161 6.55 1.97 9.65
CA ASP A 161 5.44 1.57 8.77
C ASP A 161 5.91 0.86 7.48
N PRO A 162 6.64 -0.28 7.61
CA PRO A 162 6.99 -1.13 6.49
C PRO A 162 5.72 -1.75 5.90
N PHE A 163 5.51 -1.61 4.60
CA PHE A 163 4.24 -1.97 3.98
C PHE A 163 4.35 -3.04 2.87
N ALA A 164 5.44 -3.09 2.09
CA ALA A 164 5.56 -4.02 0.95
C ALA A 164 6.87 -4.77 0.91
N LEU A 165 6.83 -6.00 0.41
CA LEU A 165 7.98 -6.88 0.23
C LEU A 165 8.16 -7.29 -1.24
N SER A 166 9.41 -7.39 -1.66
CA SER A 166 9.75 -7.95 -2.97
C SER A 166 11.10 -8.66 -2.93
N LEU A 167 11.27 -9.68 -3.75
CA LEU A 167 12.53 -10.41 -3.86
C LEU A 167 13.31 -9.97 -5.10
N SER A 168 14.64 -10.04 -5.04
CA SER A 168 15.46 -10.00 -6.25
C SER A 168 15.06 -11.13 -7.21
N PRO A 169 15.27 -10.99 -8.53
CA PRO A 169 15.04 -12.09 -9.47
C PRO A 169 15.81 -13.38 -9.15
N ALA A 170 16.95 -13.26 -8.45
CA ALA A 170 17.75 -14.39 -7.99
C ALA A 170 17.24 -15.00 -6.67
N GLY A 171 16.29 -14.36 -5.98
CA GLY A 171 15.74 -14.79 -4.69
C GLY A 171 16.71 -14.64 -3.50
N ASP A 172 17.83 -13.94 -3.69
CA ASP A 172 18.91 -13.79 -2.72
C ASP A 172 18.83 -12.49 -1.90
N LYS A 173 17.95 -11.56 -2.29
CA LYS A 173 17.72 -10.30 -1.58
C LYS A 173 16.24 -10.08 -1.37
N LEU A 174 15.89 -9.62 -0.17
CA LEU A 174 14.58 -9.10 0.19
C LEU A 174 14.65 -7.57 0.22
N TYR A 175 13.74 -6.93 -0.50
CA TYR A 175 13.52 -5.50 -0.47
C TYR A 175 12.27 -5.22 0.35
N VAL A 176 12.35 -4.20 1.20
CA VAL A 176 11.23 -3.71 2.00
C VAL A 176 10.97 -2.27 1.60
N ALA A 177 9.71 -1.95 1.33
CA ALA A 177 9.27 -0.57 1.19
C ALA A 177 8.62 -0.12 2.50
N SER A 178 9.04 1.04 3.00
CA SER A 178 8.50 1.65 4.21
C SER A 178 7.94 3.02 3.86
N LEU A 179 6.78 3.35 4.45
CA LEU A 179 6.17 4.67 4.26
C LEU A 179 7.02 5.74 4.94
N ASP A 180 7.53 5.44 6.13
CA ASP A 180 8.43 6.31 6.88
C ASP A 180 9.83 5.68 6.94
N SER A 181 10.52 5.74 5.80
CA SER A 181 11.84 5.13 5.59
C SER A 181 12.97 5.61 6.50
N GLN A 182 12.74 6.65 7.31
CA GLN A 182 13.77 7.32 8.12
C GLN A 182 15.06 7.56 7.32
N ASN A 183 14.93 7.91 6.03
CA ASN A 183 16.06 8.00 5.10
C ASN A 183 16.99 9.21 5.34
N ASN A 184 16.91 9.82 6.53
CA ASN A 184 17.65 10.98 6.94
C ASN A 184 17.48 12.15 5.98
N THR A 185 16.30 12.33 5.39
CA THR A 185 16.01 13.49 4.54
C THR A 185 14.83 14.28 5.05
N THR A 186 14.82 15.58 4.74
CA THR A 186 13.66 16.41 4.98
C THR A 186 13.57 17.59 4.02
N ILE A 187 12.46 18.31 4.05
CA ILE A 187 12.16 19.46 3.20
C ILE A 187 12.31 20.76 4.00
N VAL A 188 13.18 21.65 3.52
CA VAL A 188 13.21 23.06 3.93
C VAL A 188 12.18 23.83 3.09
N PRO A 189 11.24 24.58 3.71
CA PRO A 189 10.23 25.34 2.98
C PRO A 189 10.82 26.39 2.02
N GLU A 190 10.16 26.59 0.87
CA GLU A 190 10.54 27.57 -0.16
C GLU A 190 10.86 28.97 0.43
N ALA A 191 9.99 29.48 1.30
CA ALA A 191 10.17 30.82 1.90
C ALA A 191 11.46 30.92 2.74
N THR A 192 11.84 29.84 3.43
CA THR A 192 13.10 29.78 4.17
C THR A 192 14.27 29.71 3.20
N VAL A 193 14.17 28.91 2.13
CA VAL A 193 15.21 28.80 1.11
C VAL A 193 15.46 30.15 0.43
N ASP A 194 14.40 30.86 0.01
CA ASP A 194 14.45 32.15 -0.67
C ASP A 194 15.10 33.25 0.17
N SER A 195 14.75 33.30 1.46
CA SER A 195 15.24 34.35 2.36
C SER A 195 16.65 34.11 2.92
N THR A 196 17.30 32.98 2.59
CA THR A 196 18.55 32.54 3.25
C THR A 196 19.66 32.18 2.27
N LEU A 197 20.02 30.89 2.17
CA LEU A 197 21.12 30.39 1.36
C LEU A 197 20.74 30.21 -0.12
N GLY A 198 19.45 30.27 -0.45
CA GLY A 198 18.94 29.98 -1.78
C GLY A 198 19.03 28.51 -2.15
N LEU A 199 18.38 28.14 -3.25
CA LEU A 199 18.54 26.80 -3.83
C LEU A 199 20.01 26.61 -4.24
N PRO A 200 20.56 25.40 -4.04
CA PRO A 200 21.83 25.08 -4.67
C PRO A 200 21.67 25.25 -6.19
N PRO A 201 22.73 25.71 -6.90
CA PRO A 201 22.64 25.96 -8.32
C PRO A 201 22.12 24.70 -9.00
N PRO A 202 21.10 24.80 -9.86
CA PRO A 202 20.73 23.65 -10.64
C PRO A 202 21.96 23.23 -11.48
N SER A 203 22.10 21.93 -11.74
CA SER A 203 22.76 21.52 -12.99
C SER A 203 22.19 22.39 -14.11
N PRO A 204 23.03 23.02 -14.95
CA PRO A 204 22.61 24.12 -15.81
C PRO A 204 21.29 23.80 -16.52
N PRO A 205 20.38 24.79 -16.68
CA PRO A 205 19.07 24.56 -17.24
C PRO A 205 19.21 23.72 -18.52
N MET A 206 18.55 22.56 -18.55
CA MET A 206 18.66 21.66 -19.71
C MET A 206 18.26 22.38 -21.01
N ASP A 207 17.46 23.45 -20.90
CA ASP A 207 17.09 24.34 -21.98
C ASP A 207 17.06 25.81 -21.49
N THR A 208 17.92 26.65 -22.04
CA THR A 208 18.02 28.08 -21.71
C THR A 208 16.92 28.93 -22.37
N THR A 209 16.07 28.35 -23.21
CA THR A 209 14.94 29.04 -23.85
C THR A 209 13.67 29.00 -23.01
N LEU A 210 13.64 28.20 -21.95
CA LEU A 210 12.53 28.12 -21.01
C LEU A 210 12.55 29.29 -20.01
N ALA A 211 11.37 29.57 -19.44
CA ALA A 211 11.26 30.50 -18.33
C ALA A 211 12.12 30.03 -17.13
N ALA A 212 12.49 30.97 -16.26
CA ALA A 212 13.18 30.65 -15.01
C ALA A 212 12.40 29.57 -14.23
N ALA A 213 13.12 28.59 -13.70
CA ALA A 213 12.51 27.53 -12.91
C ALA A 213 11.75 28.14 -11.72
N PRO A 214 10.56 27.60 -11.37
CA PRO A 214 9.86 28.06 -10.19
C PRO A 214 10.71 27.83 -8.94
N MET A 215 10.58 28.73 -7.97
CA MET A 215 11.17 28.51 -6.65
C MET A 215 10.44 27.34 -5.99
N VAL A 216 11.21 26.48 -5.33
CA VAL A 216 10.73 25.27 -4.67
C VAL A 216 11.39 25.14 -3.30
N GLY A 217 10.83 24.29 -2.45
CA GLY A 217 11.53 23.84 -1.25
C GLY A 217 12.80 23.05 -1.59
N LEU A 218 13.66 22.85 -0.60
CA LEU A 218 14.92 22.13 -0.75
C LEU A 218 14.89 20.83 0.04
N ILE A 219 15.26 19.71 -0.57
CA ILE A 219 15.53 18.48 0.16
C ILE A 219 16.96 18.54 0.71
N VAL A 220 17.09 18.34 2.01
CA VAL A 220 18.39 18.24 2.70
C VAL A 220 18.51 16.86 3.36
N ARG A 221 19.74 16.41 3.58
CA ARG A 221 20.04 15.14 4.25
C ARG A 221 20.71 15.37 5.60
N HIS A 222 20.41 14.55 6.60
CA HIS A 222 21.15 14.51 7.85
C HIS A 222 22.35 13.55 7.70
N ASP A 223 23.55 14.01 8.06
CA ASP A 223 24.77 13.19 8.01
C ASP A 223 25.12 12.48 9.33
N GLY A 224 24.22 12.55 10.31
CA GLY A 224 24.42 12.10 11.69
C GLY A 224 24.82 13.23 12.64
N THR A 225 25.05 14.44 12.14
CA THR A 225 25.31 15.62 12.98
C THR A 225 24.65 16.89 12.45
N ASN A 226 24.57 17.05 11.13
CA ASN A 226 24.05 18.25 10.49
C ASN A 226 23.13 17.90 9.31
N TRP A 227 22.15 18.75 9.07
CA TRP A 227 21.31 18.82 7.88
C TRP A 227 22.03 19.59 6.78
N LEU A 228 22.36 18.88 5.71
CA LEU A 228 23.20 19.35 4.61
C LEU A 228 22.46 19.30 3.28
N ASP A 229 22.63 20.33 2.45
CA ASP A 229 22.27 20.24 1.04
C ASP A 229 23.35 19.56 0.18
N GLU A 230 23.13 19.47 -1.13
CA GLU A 230 24.08 18.86 -2.08
C GLU A 230 25.44 19.56 -2.16
N LEU A 231 25.52 20.82 -1.72
CA LEU A 231 26.77 21.58 -1.62
C LEU A 231 27.43 21.45 -0.24
N ASN A 232 26.88 20.62 0.65
CA ASN A 232 27.26 20.48 2.06
C ASN A 232 27.12 21.79 2.86
N ARG A 233 26.16 22.65 2.53
CA ARG A 233 25.80 23.81 3.36
C ARG A 233 24.85 23.35 4.46
N SER A 234 25.09 23.81 5.70
CA SER A 234 24.25 23.47 6.85
C SER A 234 22.93 24.25 6.85
N TRP A 235 21.86 23.54 7.17
CA TRP A 235 20.49 24.04 7.33
C TRP A 235 19.95 23.84 8.75
N ASP A 236 20.80 23.44 9.71
CA ASP A 236 20.42 23.06 11.08
C ASP A 236 19.57 24.11 11.79
N GLN A 237 19.95 25.37 11.67
CA GLN A 237 19.24 26.48 12.33
C GLN A 237 17.78 26.66 11.84
N TYR A 238 17.42 26.03 10.72
CA TYR A 238 16.09 26.11 10.10
C TYR A 238 15.27 24.83 10.30
N ILE A 239 15.87 23.78 10.86
CA ILE A 239 15.25 22.49 11.09
C ILE A 239 15.24 22.26 12.59
N THR A 240 14.07 22.40 13.18
CA THR A 240 13.90 22.45 14.64
C THR A 240 13.62 21.10 15.27
N TYR A 241 13.61 20.03 14.49
CA TYR A 241 13.41 18.66 14.95
C TYR A 241 14.66 17.85 14.65
N GLU A 242 14.95 16.93 15.56
CA GLU A 242 15.89 15.84 15.30
C GLU A 242 15.15 14.76 14.50
N LEU A 243 15.92 13.88 13.86
CA LEU A 243 15.35 12.62 13.40
C LEU A 243 14.79 11.88 14.62
N TYR A 244 13.62 11.26 14.45
CA TYR A 244 13.17 10.28 15.44
C TYR A 244 14.18 9.14 15.46
N ASP A 245 14.53 8.69 16.67
CA ASP A 245 15.22 7.41 16.89
C ASP A 245 14.26 6.24 16.61
#